data_AF-W4HGH1-F1
#
_entry.id   AF-W4HGH1-F1
#
_cell.length_a   1.000
_cell.length_b   1.000
_cell.length_c   1.000
_cell.angle_alpha   90.00
_cell.angle_beta   90.00
_cell.angle_gamma   90.00
#
_symmetry.space_group_name_H-M   'P 1'
#
loop_
_entity.id
_entity.type
_entity.pdbx_description
1 polymer ?
#
loop_
_entity_poly.entity_id
_entity_poly.type
_entity_poly.pdbx_seq_one_letter_code
_entity_poly.pdbx_strand_id
1 'polypeptide(L)'
;MTDACPVSVRGRVFPSHKAAAKALGVKRGALASALYRRGHCDTVGLPPSATRMGNTNAPANETVLFGHRFRSRLSAAKALGVNRNTIRLVAEGKASQARREIVYSALMRHLAKEEGR
;
A
#
# COMPACT_ATOMS: atom_id res chain seq x y z
N MET A 1 -34.84 -6.39 -10.70
CA MET A 1 -33.95 -7.42 -11.27
C MET A 1 -33.21 -8.12 -10.15
N THR A 2 -33.69 -9.31 -9.78
CA THR A 2 -32.99 -10.23 -8.90
C THR A 2 -31.93 -10.94 -9.74
N ASP A 3 -30.67 -10.51 -9.64
CA ASP A 3 -29.53 -11.21 -10.25
C ASP A 3 -29.44 -12.63 -9.66
N ALA A 4 -30.14 -13.58 -10.29
CA ALA A 4 -30.17 -15.00 -9.97
C ALA A 4 -28.92 -15.70 -10.50
N CYS A 5 -27.75 -15.08 -10.33
CA CYS A 5 -26.48 -15.72 -10.62
C CYS A 5 -26.03 -16.45 -9.35
N PRO A 6 -26.07 -17.79 -9.32
CA PRO A 6 -25.66 -18.55 -8.16
C PRO A 6 -24.16 -18.38 -7.92
N VAL A 7 -23.77 -18.30 -6.65
CA VAL A 7 -22.37 -18.08 -6.25
C VAL A 7 -21.95 -19.15 -5.26
N SER A 8 -20.82 -19.81 -5.52
CA SER A 8 -20.18 -20.70 -4.56
C SER A 8 -19.20 -19.93 -3.69
N VAL A 9 -19.33 -20.04 -2.36
CA VAL A 9 -18.38 -19.49 -1.39
C VAL A 9 -18.05 -20.54 -0.35
N ARG A 10 -16.78 -20.96 -0.26
CA ARG A 10 -16.29 -21.97 0.69
C ARG A 10 -17.10 -23.27 0.65
N GLY A 11 -17.41 -23.74 -0.57
CA GLY A 11 -18.18 -24.96 -0.80
C GLY A 11 -19.70 -24.82 -0.59
N ARG A 12 -20.22 -23.65 -0.21
CA ARG A 12 -21.66 -23.39 -0.10
C ARG A 12 -22.16 -22.64 -1.33
N VAL A 13 -23.17 -23.19 -2.00
CA VAL A 13 -23.83 -22.54 -3.14
C VAL A 13 -24.97 -21.67 -2.63
N PHE A 14 -24.92 -20.38 -2.98
CA PHE A 14 -25.96 -19.42 -2.69
C PHE A 14 -26.74 -19.10 -3.96
N PRO A 15 -28.06 -18.88 -3.88
CA PRO A 15 -28.90 -18.61 -5.05
C PRO A 15 -28.64 -17.23 -5.68
N SER A 16 -28.03 -16.31 -4.94
CA SER A 16 -27.67 -14.98 -5.44
C SER A 16 -26.53 -14.36 -4.65
N HIS A 17 -25.88 -13.37 -5.26
CA HIS A 17 -24.91 -12.50 -4.59
C HIS A 17 -25.48 -11.82 -3.33
N LYS A 18 -26.78 -11.47 -3.33
CA LYS A 18 -27.43 -10.81 -2.18
C LYS A 18 -27.59 -11.78 -1.01
N ALA A 19 -27.96 -13.03 -1.29
CA ALA A 19 -28.07 -14.07 -0.27
C ALA A 19 -26.69 -14.40 0.33
N ALA A 20 -25.66 -14.57 -0.52
CA ALA A 20 -24.29 -14.78 -0.08
C ALA A 20 -23.77 -13.60 0.77
N ALA A 21 -24.00 -12.37 0.33
CA ALA A 21 -23.60 -11.15 1.04
C ALA A 21 -24.22 -11.06 2.44
N LYS A 22 -25.52 -11.35 2.54
CA LYS A 22 -26.25 -11.36 3.82
C LYS A 22 -25.74 -12.46 4.74
N ALA A 23 -25.52 -13.66 4.22
CA ALA A 23 -25.02 -14.80 5.00
C ALA A 23 -23.58 -14.60 5.52
N LEU A 24 -22.75 -13.89 4.76
CA LEU A 24 -21.35 -13.63 5.10
C LEU A 24 -21.14 -12.28 5.80
N GLY A 25 -22.17 -11.45 5.94
CA GLY A 25 -22.08 -10.11 6.54
C GLY A 25 -21.23 -9.11 5.73
N VAL A 26 -21.12 -9.30 4.41
CA VAL A 26 -20.28 -8.47 3.53
C VAL A 26 -21.10 -7.65 2.55
N LYS A 27 -20.50 -6.60 1.98
CA LYS A 27 -21.12 -5.83 0.88
C LYS A 27 -21.16 -6.67 -0.40
N ARG A 28 -22.26 -6.60 -1.15
CA ARG A 28 -22.41 -7.26 -2.47
C ARG A 28 -21.25 -6.98 -3.43
N GLY A 29 -20.78 -5.72 -3.45
CA GLY A 29 -19.66 -5.31 -4.31
C GLY A 29 -18.34 -6.01 -3.99
N ALA A 30 -18.14 -6.48 -2.74
CA ALA A 30 -16.95 -7.24 -2.38
C ALA A 30 -16.92 -8.63 -3.01
N LEU A 31 -18.08 -9.31 -3.07
CA LEU A 31 -18.23 -10.59 -3.77
C LEU A 31 -18.04 -10.41 -5.28
N ALA A 32 -18.72 -9.44 -5.89
CA ALA A 32 -18.58 -9.16 -7.33
C ALA A 32 -17.13 -8.84 -7.71
N SER A 33 -16.44 -8.02 -6.91
CA SER A 33 -15.03 -7.69 -7.13
C SER A 33 -14.11 -8.89 -6.96
N ALA A 34 -14.41 -9.80 -6.02
CA ALA A 34 -13.63 -11.01 -5.81
C ALA A 34 -13.79 -12.00 -6.97
N LEU A 35 -15.03 -12.23 -7.44
CA LEU A 35 -15.29 -13.04 -8.64
C LEU A 35 -14.60 -12.45 -9.87
N TYR A 36 -14.75 -11.15 -10.09
CA TYR A 36 -14.14 -10.50 -11.26
C TYR A 36 -12.61 -10.56 -11.26
N ARG A 37 -11.97 -10.33 -10.11
CA ARG A 37 -10.49 -10.26 -10.03
C ARG A 37 -9.81 -11.61 -9.88
N ARG A 38 -10.46 -12.59 -9.24
CA ARG A 38 -9.82 -13.87 -8.86
C ARG A 38 -10.55 -15.08 -9.43
N GLY A 39 -11.78 -14.94 -9.91
CA GLY A 39 -12.62 -16.05 -10.35
C GLY A 39 -13.29 -16.85 -9.22
N HIS A 40 -12.96 -16.58 -7.95
CA HIS A 40 -13.52 -17.29 -6.79
C HIS A 40 -13.67 -16.36 -5.56
N CYS A 41 -14.55 -16.76 -4.63
CA CYS A 41 -14.98 -15.92 -3.50
C CYS A 41 -14.59 -16.42 -2.11
N ASP A 42 -13.79 -17.48 -2.00
CA ASP A 42 -13.57 -18.18 -0.71
C ASP A 42 -12.94 -17.29 0.37
N THR A 43 -12.16 -16.29 -0.07
CA THR A 43 -11.46 -15.34 0.82
C THR A 43 -12.33 -14.17 1.30
N VAL A 44 -13.55 -14.01 0.79
CA VAL A 44 -14.42 -12.87 1.15
C VAL A 44 -14.94 -13.06 2.58
N GLY A 45 -14.87 -11.99 3.38
CA GLY A 45 -15.30 -12.01 4.78
C GLY A 45 -14.35 -12.72 5.74
N LEU A 46 -13.16 -13.14 5.30
CA LEU A 46 -12.08 -13.53 6.21
C LEU A 46 -11.29 -12.28 6.66
N PRO A 47 -10.77 -12.27 7.90
CA PRO A 47 -9.73 -11.31 8.24
C PRO A 47 -8.56 -11.47 7.26
N PRO A 48 -7.81 -10.39 6.96
CA PRO A 48 -6.59 -10.54 6.18
C PRO A 48 -5.72 -11.60 6.86
N SER A 49 -5.34 -12.64 6.11
CA SER A 49 -4.36 -13.64 6.58
C SER A 49 -3.19 -12.93 7.24
N ALA A 50 -2.56 -13.50 8.27
CA ALA A 50 -1.38 -12.93 8.91
C ALA A 50 -0.28 -12.54 7.90
N THR A 51 -0.23 -13.20 6.73
CA THR A 51 0.64 -12.88 5.59
C THR A 51 0.30 -11.57 4.85
N ARG A 52 -0.89 -11.00 5.06
CA ARG A 52 -1.36 -9.71 4.53
C ARG A 52 -1.37 -8.59 5.56
N MET A 53 -0.98 -8.85 6.81
CA MET A 53 -0.61 -7.75 7.70
C MET A 53 0.50 -6.99 6.99
N GLY A 54 0.25 -5.69 6.71
CA GLY A 54 1.13 -4.87 5.89
C GLY A 54 2.57 -5.06 6.32
N ASN A 55 3.48 -5.24 5.34
CA ASN A 55 4.89 -5.52 5.57
C ASN A 55 5.45 -4.66 6.72
N THR A 56 5.58 -5.27 7.92
CA THR A 56 6.11 -4.64 9.13
C THR A 56 7.56 -4.18 8.95
N ASN A 57 8.26 -4.75 7.96
CA ASN A 57 9.62 -4.40 7.56
C ASN A 57 9.69 -3.31 6.48
N ALA A 58 8.57 -2.87 5.89
CA ALA A 58 8.53 -1.73 4.95
C ALA A 58 9.13 -0.42 5.50
N PRO A 59 9.07 -0.12 6.82
CA PRO A 59 9.77 1.00 7.41
C PRO A 59 11.25 0.76 7.75
N ALA A 60 11.84 -0.41 7.47
CA ALA A 60 13.22 -0.76 7.85
C ALA A 60 14.22 -0.80 6.69
N ASN A 61 13.78 -0.64 5.43
CA ASN A 61 14.71 -0.64 4.30
C ASN A 61 15.55 0.65 4.31
N GLU A 62 16.84 0.52 4.61
CA GLU A 62 17.83 1.58 4.51
C GLU A 62 17.74 2.27 3.15
N THR A 63 17.89 3.59 3.14
CA THR A 63 17.78 4.39 1.91
C THR A 63 18.94 5.34 1.83
N VAL A 64 19.68 5.26 0.73
CA VAL A 64 20.77 6.16 0.41
C VAL A 64 20.22 7.25 -0.52
N LEU A 65 20.38 8.51 -0.13
CA LEU A 65 20.02 9.67 -0.94
C LEU A 65 21.26 10.54 -1.10
N PHE A 66 21.72 10.72 -2.35
CA PHE A 66 22.88 11.56 -2.66
C PHE A 66 24.12 11.26 -1.79
N GLY A 67 24.37 9.98 -1.47
CA GLY A 67 25.48 9.56 -0.61
C GLY A 67 25.18 9.53 0.90
N HIS A 68 24.07 10.13 1.35
CA HIS A 68 23.67 10.15 2.76
C HIS A 68 22.75 8.97 3.09
N ARG A 69 23.06 8.27 4.19
CA ARG A 69 22.32 7.09 4.64
C ARG A 69 21.22 7.48 5.62
N PHE A 70 20.01 7.03 5.34
CA PHE A 70 18.88 7.12 6.25
C PHE A 70 18.43 5.73 6.68
N ARG A 71 18.07 5.61 7.96
CA ARG A 71 17.53 4.38 8.55
C ARG A 71 16.34 3.83 7.77
N SER A 72 15.53 4.70 7.15
CA SER A 72 14.48 4.30 6.22
C SER A 72 13.96 5.44 5.35
N ARG A 73 13.22 5.09 4.28
CA ARG A 73 12.50 6.07 3.44
C ARG A 73 11.56 6.98 4.25
N LEU A 74 10.93 6.45 5.30
CA LEU A 74 10.04 7.25 6.15
C LEU A 74 10.83 8.21 7.04
N SER A 75 11.97 7.75 7.57
CA SER A 75 12.89 8.60 8.34
C SER A 75 13.43 9.74 7.47
N ALA A 76 13.87 9.43 6.25
CA ALA A 76 14.32 10.43 5.29
C ALA A 76 13.21 11.44 4.95
N ALA A 77 11.99 10.97 4.66
CA ALA A 77 10.85 11.82 4.39
C ALA A 77 10.54 12.78 5.56
N LYS A 78 10.60 12.29 6.80
CA LYS A 78 10.40 13.10 8.01
C LYS A 78 11.53 14.11 8.24
N ALA A 79 12.78 13.68 8.10
CA ALA A 79 13.95 14.53 8.29
C ALA A 79 14.02 15.67 7.26
N LEU A 80 13.70 15.36 6.00
CA LEU A 80 13.76 16.29 4.87
C LEU A 80 12.46 17.08 4.67
N GLY A 81 11.36 16.67 5.29
CA GLY A 81 10.04 17.29 5.08
C GLY A 81 9.45 17.04 3.68
N VAL A 82 9.88 15.99 2.99
CA VAL A 82 9.46 15.67 1.61
C VAL A 82 8.60 14.42 1.59
N ASN A 83 7.64 14.34 0.66
CA ASN A 83 6.77 13.17 0.49
C ASN A 83 7.57 11.87 0.28
N ARG A 84 7.21 10.80 1.01
CA ARG A 84 7.81 9.46 0.92
C ARG A 84 7.86 8.91 -0.50
N ASN A 85 6.85 9.18 -1.34
CA ASN A 85 6.85 8.72 -2.73
C ASN A 85 7.92 9.43 -3.57
N THR A 86 8.15 10.73 -3.32
CA THR A 86 9.24 11.48 -3.97
C THR A 86 10.59 10.92 -3.58
N ILE A 87 10.81 10.64 -2.28
CA ILE A 87 12.03 9.98 -1.79
C ILE A 87 12.25 8.62 -2.46
N ARG A 88 11.19 7.81 -2.56
CA ARG A 88 11.24 6.52 -3.27
C ARG A 88 11.65 6.70 -4.74
N LEU A 89 11.05 7.64 -5.46
CA LEU A 89 11.37 7.89 -6.87
C LEU A 89 12.81 8.39 -7.06
N VAL A 90 13.31 9.23 -6.15
CA VAL A 90 14.70 9.71 -6.18
C VAL A 90 15.67 8.56 -5.92
N ALA A 91 15.41 7.75 -4.89
CA ALA A 91 16.23 6.57 -4.56
C ALA A 91 16.22 5.51 -5.68
N GLU A 92 15.10 5.34 -6.38
CA GLU A 92 14.98 4.44 -7.55
C GLU A 92 15.53 5.05 -8.85
N GLY A 93 16.00 6.31 -8.84
CA GLY A 93 16.47 7.02 -10.05
C GLY A 93 15.37 7.46 -11.01
N LYS A 94 14.08 7.23 -10.69
CA LYS A 94 12.91 7.52 -11.53
C LYS A 94 12.33 8.93 -11.34
N ALA A 95 12.88 9.72 -10.43
CA ALA A 95 12.42 11.09 -10.21
C ALA A 95 12.85 12.03 -11.34
N SER A 96 11.96 12.94 -11.72
CA SER A 96 12.28 14.09 -12.58
C SER A 96 13.33 14.99 -11.93
N GLN A 97 14.01 15.78 -12.76
CA GLN A 97 15.06 16.69 -12.32
C GLN A 97 14.58 17.68 -11.23
N ALA A 98 13.41 18.30 -11.43
CA ALA A 98 12.79 19.18 -10.42
C ALA A 98 12.57 18.48 -9.07
N ARG A 99 12.16 17.20 -9.06
CA ARG A 99 11.99 16.45 -7.81
C ARG A 99 13.32 16.12 -7.14
N ARG A 100 14.38 15.88 -7.92
CA ARG A 100 15.73 15.67 -7.40
C ARG A 100 16.25 16.93 -6.74
N GLU A 101 16.06 18.10 -7.36
CA GLU A 101 16.45 19.41 -6.81
C GLU A 101 15.73 19.73 -5.50
N ILE A 102 14.43 19.42 -5.39
CA ILE A 102 13.68 19.58 -4.13
C ILE A 102 14.29 18.71 -3.02
N VAL A 103 14.58 17.44 -3.29
CA VAL A 103 15.17 16.56 -2.27
C VAL A 103 16.60 16.99 -1.92
N TYR A 104 17.38 17.43 -2.91
CA TYR A 104 18.74 17.92 -2.70
C TYR A 104 18.78 19.19 -1.85
N SER A 105 17.94 20.18 -2.15
CA SER A 105 17.83 21.41 -1.36
C SER A 105 17.34 21.15 0.07
N ALA A 106 16.39 20.23 0.25
CA ALA A 106 15.95 19.80 1.57
C ALA A 106 17.07 19.09 2.35
N LEU A 107 17.87 18.25 1.67
CA LEU A 107 19.03 17.58 2.27
C LEU A 107 20.07 18.58 2.73
N MET A 108 20.42 19.56 1.90
CA MET A 108 21.39 20.59 2.27
C MET A 108 20.94 21.43 3.47
N ARG A 109 19.64 21.78 3.54
CA ARG A 109 19.07 22.45 4.73
C ARG A 109 19.15 21.59 5.98
N HIS A 110 18.98 20.28 5.84
CA HIS A 110 19.06 19.36 6.97
C HIS A 110 20.50 19.24 7.50
N LEU A 111 21.48 19.07 6.60
CA LEU A 111 22.89 18.97 6.96
C LEU A 111 23.41 20.25 7.63
N ALA A 112 23.07 21.42 7.08
CA ALA A 112 23.43 22.71 7.68
C ALA A 112 22.88 22.89 9.11
N LYS A 113 21.75 22.23 9.43
CA LYS A 113 21.18 22.24 10.78
C LYS A 113 21.87 21.26 11.72
N GLU A 114 22.43 20.17 11.22
CA GLU A 114 23.17 19.19 12.01
C GLU A 114 24.59 19.66 12.35
N GLU A 115 25.26 20.40 11.46
CA GLU A 115 26.60 20.96 11.73
C GLU A 115 26.61 22.13 12.72
N GLY A 116 25.48 22.82 12.89
CA GLY A 116 25.34 23.97 13.79
C GLY A 116 24.94 23.62 15.23
N ARG A 117 25.00 22.35 15.63
CA ARG A 117 24.52 21.84 16.93
C ARG A 117 25.61 21.12 17.69
#